data_AF-A0A919L4H1-F1
#
_entry.id   AF-A0A919L4H1-F1
#
_cell.length_a   1.000
_cell.length_b   1.000
_cell.length_c   1.000
_cell.angle_alpha   90.00
_cell.angle_beta   90.00
_cell.angle_gamma   90.00
#
_symmetry.space_group_name_H-M   'P 1'
#
loop_
_entity.id
_entity.type
_entity.pdbx_description
1 polymer ?
#
loop_
_entity_poly.entity_id
_entity_poly.type
_entity_poly.pdbx_seq_one_letter_code
_entity_poly.pdbx_strand_id
1 'polypeptide(L)'
;MRLEQRNLEADEMLAAFTEDRNHLLQQLNQSQSRIADALQDIAESLRRPNRSHSTPEPEPELTPQDLLATWKAKNLVVTEDVHAVAACLAPALVRGEARYRLEEISTRTGLSQERVNDCLRMLLKRGCVRQRGCTEDGAPVYVLP
;
A
#
# COMPACT_ATOMS: atom_id res chain seq x y z
N MET A 1 -21.73 -53.23 48.57
CA MET A 1 -20.40 -52.65 48.86
C MET A 1 -19.44 -52.64 47.67
N ARG A 2 -19.02 -53.77 47.06
CA ARG A 2 -17.95 -53.73 46.03
C ARG A 2 -18.37 -53.16 44.66
N LEU A 3 -19.64 -53.26 44.29
CA LEU A 3 -20.20 -52.72 43.04
C LEU A 3 -20.47 -51.22 43.14
N GLU A 4 -20.94 -50.76 44.29
CA GLU A 4 -21.23 -49.34 44.54
C GLU A 4 -19.95 -48.50 44.52
N GLN A 5 -18.86 -49.04 45.07
CA GLN A 5 -17.56 -48.37 45.05
C GLN A 5 -17.01 -48.21 43.63
N ARG A 6 -17.14 -49.24 42.78
CA ARG A 6 -16.71 -49.17 41.37
C ARG A 6 -17.57 -48.22 40.53
N ASN A 7 -18.87 -48.11 40.82
CA ASN A 7 -19.73 -47.12 40.17
C ASN A 7 -19.33 -45.70 40.59
N LEU A 8 -19.02 -45.49 41.87
CA LEU A 8 -18.56 -44.19 42.36
C LEU A 8 -17.26 -43.75 41.69
N GLU A 9 -16.27 -44.65 41.59
CA GLU A 9 -14.99 -44.37 40.91
C GLU A 9 -15.18 -44.09 39.40
N ALA A 10 -16.12 -44.79 38.75
CA ALA A 10 -16.44 -44.55 37.35
C ALA A 10 -17.13 -43.20 37.13
N ASP A 11 -18.06 -42.83 38.01
CA ASP A 11 -18.74 -41.53 37.96
C ASP A 11 -17.78 -40.37 38.26
N GLU A 12 -16.86 -40.53 39.23
CA GLU A 12 -15.81 -39.54 39.51
C GLU A 12 -14.87 -39.36 38.31
N MET A 13 -14.47 -40.44 37.65
CA MET A 13 -13.63 -40.38 36.46
C MET A 13 -14.33 -39.69 35.28
N LEU A 14 -15.63 -39.97 35.09
CA LEU A 14 -16.43 -39.32 34.05
C LEU A 14 -16.62 -37.83 34.36
N ALA A 15 -16.89 -37.48 35.62
CA ALA A 15 -17.02 -36.11 36.07
C ALA A 15 -15.74 -35.30 35.79
N ALA A 16 -14.58 -35.83 36.20
CA ALA A 16 -13.28 -35.22 35.95
C ALA A 16 -13.02 -35.02 34.44
N PHE A 17 -13.32 -36.03 33.62
CA PHE A 17 -13.16 -35.93 32.17
C PHE A 17 -14.08 -34.87 31.54
N THR A 18 -15.32 -34.74 32.02
CA THR A 18 -16.22 -33.67 31.56
C THR A 18 -15.77 -32.29 32.00
N GLU A 19 -15.21 -32.14 33.20
CA GLU A 19 -14.67 -30.87 33.69
C GLU A 19 -13.49 -30.43 32.84
N ASP A 20 -12.54 -31.33 32.55
CA ASP A 20 -11.40 -31.05 31.68
C ASP A 20 -11.84 -30.63 30.27
N ARG A 21 -12.81 -31.35 29.69
CA ARG A 21 -13.37 -31.02 28.38
C ARG A 21 -14.05 -29.64 28.39
N ASN A 22 -14.83 -29.33 29.42
CA ASN A 22 -15.48 -28.04 29.55
C ASN A 22 -14.45 -26.91 29.71
N HIS A 23 -13.37 -27.16 30.45
CA HIS A 23 -12.28 -26.21 30.63
C HIS A 23 -11.59 -25.90 29.30
N LEU A 24 -11.28 -26.94 28.50
CA LEU A 24 -10.71 -26.77 27.16
C LEU A 24 -11.64 -25.97 26.22
N LEU A 25 -12.94 -26.26 26.25
CA LEU A 25 -13.93 -25.51 25.47
C LEU A 25 -14.01 -24.03 25.90
N GLN A 26 -13.93 -23.75 27.21
CA GLN A 26 -13.88 -22.38 27.70
C GLN A 26 -12.61 -21.65 27.24
N GLN A 27 -11.44 -22.31 27.30
CA GLN A 27 -10.19 -21.72 26.81
C GLN A 27 -10.25 -21.41 25.30
N LEU A 28 -10.82 -22.32 24.51
CA LEU A 28 -11.00 -22.10 23.07
C LEU A 28 -11.99 -20.97 22.76
N ASN A 29 -13.06 -20.84 23.56
CA ASN A 29 -14.02 -19.75 23.38
C ASN A 29 -13.39 -18.39 23.73
N GLN A 30 -12.58 -18.35 24.79
CA GLN A 30 -11.82 -17.15 25.19
C GLN A 30 -10.79 -16.77 24.13
N SER A 31 -10.07 -17.73 23.56
CA SER A 31 -9.09 -17.45 22.51
C SER A 31 -9.77 -16.94 21.23
N GLN A 32 -10.90 -17.54 20.83
CA GLN A 32 -11.70 -17.06 19.70
C GLN A 32 -12.23 -15.64 19.93
N SER A 33 -12.71 -15.33 21.13
CA SER A 33 -13.19 -13.99 21.48
C SER A 33 -12.06 -12.96 21.36
N ARG A 34 -10.87 -13.26 21.90
CA ARG A 34 -9.69 -12.38 21.77
C ARG A 34 -9.25 -12.18 20.32
N ILE A 35 -9.32 -13.23 19.49
CA ILE A 35 -9.02 -13.13 18.07
C ILE A 35 -10.06 -12.24 17.37
N ALA A 36 -11.34 -12.41 17.67
CA ALA A 36 -12.40 -11.57 17.11
C ALA A 36 -12.22 -10.10 17.51
N ASP A 37 -11.89 -9.81 18.77
CA ASP A 37 -11.61 -8.44 19.24
C ASP A 37 -10.38 -7.84 18.55
N ALA A 38 -9.30 -8.61 18.39
CA ALA A 38 -8.10 -8.14 17.68
C ALA A 38 -8.37 -7.88 16.19
N LEU A 39 -9.16 -8.74 15.54
CA LEU A 39 -9.57 -8.54 14.15
C LEU A 39 -10.49 -7.33 14.00
N GLN A 40 -11.36 -7.08 14.99
CA GLN A 40 -12.21 -5.90 15.04
C GLN A 40 -11.37 -4.63 15.21
N ASP A 41 -10.39 -4.61 16.11
CA ASP A 41 -9.47 -3.48 16.30
C ASP A 41 -8.63 -3.20 15.03
N ILE A 42 -8.12 -4.26 14.38
CA ILE A 42 -7.44 -4.14 13.09
C ILE A 42 -8.39 -3.57 12.03
N ALA A 43 -9.63 -4.07 11.95
CA ALA A 43 -10.63 -3.56 11.02
C ALA A 43 -11.00 -2.10 11.31
N GLU A 44 -11.09 -1.69 12.57
CA GLU A 44 -11.35 -0.30 12.97
C GLU A 44 -10.16 0.61 12.67
N SER A 45 -8.94 0.14 12.89
CA SER A 45 -7.70 0.84 12.54
C SER A 45 -7.60 1.05 11.02
N LEU A 46 -7.86 -0.01 10.24
CA LEU A 46 -7.92 0.06 8.77
C LEU A 46 -9.09 0.89 8.25
N ARG A 47 -10.19 1.02 9.01
CA ARG A 47 -11.35 1.87 8.70
C ARG A 47 -11.17 3.32 9.18
N ARG A 48 -10.13 3.61 9.97
CA ARG A 48 -9.67 4.96 10.31
C ARG A 48 -8.43 5.37 9.51
N PRO A 49 -8.40 5.32 8.18
CA PRO A 49 -7.56 6.27 7.49
C PRO A 49 -8.24 7.64 7.70
N ASN A 50 -7.58 8.55 8.43
CA ASN A 50 -7.91 9.98 8.42
C ASN A 50 -9.15 10.48 9.21
N ARG A 51 -9.18 10.29 10.55
CA ARG A 51 -10.01 11.14 11.45
C ARG A 51 -9.21 12.23 12.18
N SER A 52 -8.16 12.74 11.55
CA SER A 52 -7.45 13.95 11.97
C SER A 52 -7.49 15.02 10.89
N HIS A 53 -8.69 15.34 10.38
CA HIS A 53 -8.94 16.57 9.63
C HIS A 53 -10.16 17.26 10.20
N SER A 54 -9.99 17.87 11.39
CA SER A 54 -10.77 19.04 11.76
C SER A 54 -10.11 20.23 11.06
N THR A 55 -10.37 20.40 9.76
CA THR A 55 -10.22 21.59 8.89
C THR A 55 -10.40 21.08 7.45
N PRO A 56 -11.17 21.75 6.57
CA PRO A 56 -11.21 21.42 5.15
C PRO A 56 -9.90 21.87 4.51
N GLU A 57 -8.83 21.13 4.76
CA GLU A 57 -7.57 21.25 4.05
C GLU A 57 -7.48 20.01 3.14
N PRO A 58 -7.38 20.18 1.82
CA PRO A 58 -7.44 19.06 0.88
C PRO A 58 -6.34 18.06 1.24
N GLU A 59 -6.70 16.78 1.18
CA GLU A 59 -5.79 15.65 1.25
C GLU A 59 -4.52 15.97 0.44
N PRO A 60 -3.31 15.57 0.89
CA PRO A 60 -2.15 15.60 0.02
C PRO A 60 -2.33 14.45 -0.98
N GLU A 61 -3.36 14.54 -1.84
CA GLU A 61 -3.22 14.09 -3.21
C GLU A 61 -1.90 14.68 -3.65
N LEU A 62 -0.87 13.85 -3.79
CA LEU A 62 0.45 14.28 -4.26
C LEU A 62 0.19 15.05 -5.55
N THR A 63 0.09 16.37 -5.45
CA THR A 63 -0.38 17.12 -6.59
C THR A 63 0.76 17.06 -7.59
N PRO A 64 0.48 17.11 -8.91
CA PRO A 64 1.54 17.25 -9.89
C PRO A 64 2.51 18.39 -9.54
N GLN A 65 2.02 19.41 -8.82
CA GLN A 65 2.79 20.54 -8.31
C GLN A 65 3.71 20.17 -7.13
N ASP A 66 3.26 19.40 -6.14
CA ASP A 66 4.10 18.91 -5.03
C ASP A 66 5.19 17.94 -5.50
N LEU A 67 4.86 17.15 -6.51
CA LEU A 67 5.80 16.25 -7.17
C LEU A 67 6.89 17.05 -7.90
N LEU A 68 6.49 18.10 -8.62
CA LEU A 68 7.42 19.05 -9.23
C LEU A 68 8.23 19.84 -8.20
N ALA A 69 7.65 20.19 -7.05
CA ALA A 69 8.34 20.86 -5.95
C ALA A 69 9.38 19.93 -5.32
N THR A 70 9.04 18.65 -5.14
CA THR A 70 9.96 17.60 -4.66
C THR A 70 11.12 17.38 -5.63
N TRP A 71 10.85 17.40 -6.93
CA TRP A 71 11.89 17.30 -7.97
C TRP A 71 12.74 18.57 -8.08
N LYS A 72 12.14 19.76 -7.89
CA LYS A 72 12.88 21.03 -7.74
C LYS A 72 13.81 20.98 -6.53
N ALA A 73 13.32 20.53 -5.38
CA ALA A 73 14.12 20.39 -4.16
C ALA A 73 15.28 19.39 -4.31
N LYS A 74 15.10 18.34 -5.13
CA LYS A 74 16.17 17.39 -5.52
C LYS A 74 17.14 17.95 -6.60
N ASN A 75 17.13 19.26 -6.85
CA ASN A 75 17.94 19.94 -7.87
C ASN A 75 17.76 19.40 -9.30
N LEU A 76 16.64 18.73 -9.60
CA LEU A 76 16.45 18.02 -10.87
C LEU A 76 15.98 18.94 -12.00
N VAL A 77 15.38 20.07 -11.66
CA VAL A 77 14.78 21.05 -12.58
C VAL A 77 15.80 22.14 -12.93
N VAL A 78 16.92 21.73 -13.54
CA VAL A 78 17.99 22.68 -13.92
C VAL A 78 17.73 23.32 -15.29
N THR A 79 16.97 22.65 -16.16
CA THR A 79 16.64 23.14 -17.50
C THR A 79 15.13 23.15 -17.74
N GLU A 80 14.65 24.14 -18.49
CA GLU A 80 13.24 24.33 -18.83
C GLU A 80 12.65 23.10 -19.55
N ASP A 81 13.45 22.46 -20.42
CA ASP A 81 13.10 21.23 -21.13
C ASP A 81 12.76 20.07 -20.19
N VAL A 82 13.57 19.86 -19.14
CA VAL A 82 13.32 18.80 -18.13
C VAL A 82 12.07 19.14 -17.32
N HIS A 83 11.83 20.42 -17.04
CA HIS A 83 10.63 20.87 -16.36
C HIS A 83 9.36 20.58 -17.16
N ALA A 84 9.37 20.84 -18.47
CA ALA A 84 8.24 20.58 -19.36
C ALA A 84 7.91 19.07 -19.43
N VAL A 85 8.92 18.22 -19.56
CA VAL A 85 8.74 16.75 -19.55
C VAL A 85 8.22 16.28 -18.20
N ALA A 86 8.81 16.77 -17.11
CA ALA A 86 8.38 16.47 -15.75
C ALA A 86 6.91 16.86 -15.51
N ALA A 87 6.50 18.07 -15.92
CA ALA A 87 5.13 18.55 -15.77
C ALA A 87 4.13 17.75 -16.61
N CYS A 88 4.56 17.26 -17.78
CA CYS A 88 3.73 16.37 -18.60
C CYS A 88 3.56 14.98 -17.97
N LEU A 89 4.59 14.45 -17.30
CA LEU A 89 4.57 13.13 -16.66
C LEU A 89 3.91 13.13 -15.28
N ALA A 90 4.06 14.22 -14.52
CA ALA A 90 3.54 14.36 -13.16
C ALA A 90 2.06 13.95 -13.03
N PRO A 91 1.09 14.43 -13.84
CA PRO A 91 -0.32 14.03 -13.69
C PRO A 91 -0.61 12.58 -14.04
N ALA A 92 0.27 11.86 -14.76
CA ALA A 92 0.11 10.43 -14.98
C ALA A 92 0.76 9.61 -13.86
N LEU A 93 1.91 10.06 -13.36
CA LEU A 93 2.58 9.45 -12.22
C LEU A 93 1.74 9.54 -10.94
N VAL A 94 1.04 10.65 -10.74
CA VAL A 94 0.08 10.83 -9.62
C VAL A 94 -1.11 9.86 -9.74
N ARG A 95 -1.49 9.47 -10.96
CA ARG A 95 -2.53 8.45 -11.19
C ARG A 95 -2.04 7.01 -11.00
N GLY A 96 -0.77 6.81 -10.66
CA GLY A 96 -0.16 5.52 -10.30
C GLY A 96 0.91 5.03 -11.27
N GLU A 97 0.76 5.31 -12.57
CA GLU A 97 1.75 4.92 -13.57
C GLU A 97 1.68 5.79 -14.82
N ALA A 98 2.85 6.18 -15.32
CA ALA A 98 3.00 6.89 -16.57
C ALA A 98 3.41 5.91 -17.67
N ARG A 99 2.46 5.59 -18.55
CA ARG A 99 2.67 4.79 -19.76
C ARG A 99 2.77 5.74 -20.95
N TYR A 100 3.95 6.24 -21.25
CA TYR A 100 4.13 7.17 -22.37
C TYR A 100 5.24 6.72 -23.30
N ARG A 101 4.95 6.78 -24.60
CA ARG A 101 5.98 6.68 -25.63
C ARG A 101 6.75 7.99 -25.74
N LEU A 102 8.01 7.89 -26.17
CA LEU A 102 8.86 9.06 -26.43
C LEU A 102 8.21 10.01 -27.45
N GLU A 103 7.50 9.46 -28.43
CA GLU A 103 6.77 10.20 -29.46
C GLU A 103 5.61 11.02 -28.90
N GLU A 104 4.82 10.46 -27.99
CA GLU A 104 3.70 11.17 -27.36
C GLU A 104 4.19 12.31 -26.45
N ILE A 105 5.27 12.08 -25.72
CA ILE A 105 5.88 13.11 -24.88
C ILE A 105 6.45 14.21 -25.79
N SER A 106 7.18 13.84 -26.84
CA SER A 106 7.73 14.77 -27.85
C SER A 106 6.64 15.64 -28.48
N THR A 107 5.49 15.04 -28.82
CA THR A 107 4.34 15.77 -29.40
C THR A 107 3.71 16.72 -28.38
N ARG A 108 3.66 16.34 -27.09
CA ARG A 108 3.06 17.16 -26.02
C ARG A 108 3.97 18.27 -25.50
N THR A 109 5.29 18.04 -25.47
CA THR A 109 6.27 19.03 -24.99
C THR A 109 6.88 19.86 -26.12
N GLY A 110 6.71 19.45 -27.38
CA GLY A 110 7.33 20.10 -28.53
C GLY A 110 8.85 19.87 -28.63
N LEU A 111 9.40 18.98 -27.81
CA LEU A 111 10.82 18.66 -27.77
C LEU A 111 11.16 17.48 -28.69
N SER A 112 12.37 17.45 -29.24
CA SER A 112 12.86 16.31 -30.01
C SER A 112 12.93 15.03 -29.16
N GLN A 113 12.67 13.87 -29.76
CA GLN A 113 12.68 12.57 -29.05
C GLN A 113 14.00 12.30 -28.33
N GLU A 114 15.15 12.72 -28.89
CA GLU A 114 16.46 12.60 -28.25
C GLU A 114 16.53 13.39 -26.93
N ARG A 115 16.07 14.66 -26.93
CA ARG A 115 16.02 15.47 -25.70
C ARG A 115 15.09 14.87 -24.65
N VAL A 116 13.95 14.35 -25.07
CA VAL A 116 13.01 13.68 -24.17
C VAL A 116 13.67 12.45 -23.53
N ASN A 117 14.42 11.66 -24.32
CA ASN A 117 15.15 10.50 -23.82
C ASN A 117 16.22 10.89 -22.80
N ASP A 118 17.01 11.93 -23.08
CA ASP A 118 18.02 12.44 -22.15
C ASP A 118 17.38 12.98 -20.87
N CYS A 119 16.26 13.70 -20.96
CA CYS A 119 15.51 14.17 -19.80
C CYS A 119 14.99 13.02 -18.93
N LEU A 120 14.43 11.98 -19.55
CA LEU A 120 13.97 10.76 -18.86
C LEU A 120 15.14 10.02 -18.20
N ARG A 121 16.26 9.90 -18.90
CA ARG A 121 17.48 9.29 -18.37
C ARG A 121 17.99 10.06 -17.15
N MET A 122 17.91 11.39 -17.15
CA MET A 122 18.23 12.22 -15.98
C MET A 122 17.24 12.01 -14.82
N LEU A 123 15.94 11.91 -15.10
CA LEU A 123 14.89 11.63 -14.10
C LEU A 123 15.08 10.26 -13.43
N LEU A 124 15.41 9.24 -14.20
CA LEU A 124 15.74 7.88 -13.72
C LEU A 124 17.02 7.87 -12.88
N LYS A 125 18.11 8.46 -13.38
CA LYS A 125 19.42 8.47 -12.69
C LYS A 125 19.36 9.15 -11.33
N ARG A 126 18.50 10.16 -11.19
CA ARG A 126 18.31 10.90 -9.93
C ARG A 126 17.21 10.30 -9.04
N GLY A 127 16.64 9.14 -9.41
CA GLY A 127 15.67 8.41 -8.60
C GLY A 127 14.35 9.13 -8.42
N CYS A 128 13.90 9.88 -9.43
CA CYS A 128 12.60 10.57 -9.40
C CYS A 128 11.47 9.71 -9.99
N VAL A 129 11.81 8.79 -10.89
CA VAL A 129 10.91 7.77 -11.45
C VAL A 129 11.67 6.45 -11.55
N ARG A 130 10.96 5.34 -11.47
CA ARG A 130 11.48 3.99 -11.69
C ARG A 130 10.79 3.37 -12.88
N GLN A 131 11.56 2.79 -13.81
CA GLN A 131 10.98 2.00 -14.89
C GLN A 131 10.56 0.64 -14.32
N ARG A 132 9.25 0.34 -14.36
CA ARG A 132 8.70 -0.93 -13.86
C ARG A 132 8.70 -2.02 -14.93
N GLY A 133 8.67 -1.64 -16.21
CA GLY A 133 8.66 -2.55 -17.35
C GLY A 133 8.28 -1.83 -18.64
N CYS A 134 7.86 -2.60 -19.64
CA CYS A 134 7.25 -2.10 -20.86
C CYS A 134 5.81 -2.63 -20.95
N THR A 135 4.90 -1.81 -21.46
CA THR A 135 3.54 -2.24 -21.82
C THR A 135 3.57 -3.24 -22.98
N GLU A 136 2.46 -3.92 -23.23
CA GLU A 136 2.28 -4.84 -24.37
C GLU A 136 2.52 -4.16 -25.73
N ASP A 137 2.42 -2.82 -25.77
CA ASP A 137 2.67 -1.98 -26.94
C ASP A 137 4.11 -1.42 -27.00
N GLY A 138 5.01 -1.94 -26.16
CA GLY A 138 6.42 -1.53 -26.13
C GLY A 138 6.69 -0.17 -25.47
N ALA A 139 5.67 0.56 -25.01
CA ALA A 139 5.86 1.82 -24.29
C ALA A 139 6.42 1.57 -22.88
N PRO A 140 7.49 2.26 -22.45
CA PRO A 140 8.05 2.09 -21.11
C PRO A 140 7.06 2.59 -20.04
N VAL A 141 6.90 1.80 -18.97
CA VAL A 141 6.06 2.12 -17.81
C VAL A 141 6.93 2.72 -16.73
N TYR A 142 6.66 3.98 -16.39
CA TYR A 142 7.32 4.70 -15.30
C TYR A 142 6.39 4.78 -14.09
N VAL A 143 6.94 4.48 -12.91
CA VAL A 143 6.25 4.62 -11.61
C VAL A 143 7.07 5.51 -10.68
N LEU A 144 6.43 6.06 -9.67
CA LEU A 144 7.14 6.74 -8.59
C LEU A 144 7.95 5.71 -7.77
N PRO A 145 9.15 6.09 -7.28
CA PRO A 145 10.02 5.22 -6.49
C PRO A 145 9.43 4.86 -5.12
#